data_AF-A0A6N8XRD1-F1
#
_entry.id   AF-A0A6N8XRD1-F1
#
_cell.length_a   1.000
_cell.length_b   1.000
_cell.length_c   1.000
_cell.angle_alpha   90.00
_cell.angle_beta   90.00
_cell.angle_gamma   90.00
#
_symmetry.space_group_name_H-M   'P 1'
#
loop_
_entity.id
_entity.type
_entity.pdbx_description
1 polymer ?
#
loop_
_entity_poly.entity_id
_entity_poly.type
_entity_poly.pdbx_seq_one_letter_code
_entity_poly.pdbx_strand_id
1 'polypeptide(L)'
;MPCIIIARTFLLDEGDRQLVTSPAFRLGNAQLRTAFVLSAPGKAECKAQRPAAGQTGITLTSALSTFHGAEPGIFPSLCLDDYTLVNAWDKVEYKARTGRTEATNAEILGVANICRLAQCFQYMDAIVALGDKAQLAVDTAWPAGTIFTGDHPSLQRLNRAYRSCANAPSKRRIGRTRQWAICVLNSKRRR
;
A
#
# COMPACT_ATOMS: atom_id res chain seq x y z
N MET A 1 -6.59 -17.14 21.54
CA MET A 1 -7.70 -17.80 20.80
C MET A 1 -7.27 -17.95 19.35
N PRO A 2 -7.13 -19.16 18.80
CA PRO A 2 -6.83 -19.32 17.39
C PRO A 2 -8.09 -18.99 16.57
N CYS A 3 -7.97 -18.00 15.68
CA CYS A 3 -9.03 -17.60 14.77
C CYS A 3 -9.16 -18.66 13.67
N ILE A 4 -9.92 -19.71 13.93
CA ILE A 4 -10.30 -20.71 12.93
C ILE A 4 -11.63 -20.24 12.35
N ILE A 5 -11.57 -19.50 11.25
CA ILE A 5 -12.71 -19.30 10.36
C ILE A 5 -12.32 -19.86 9.00
N ILE A 6 -12.86 -21.05 8.74
CA ILE A 6 -13.11 -21.72 7.45
C ILE A 6 -12.13 -21.34 6.34
N ALA A 7 -11.09 -22.18 6.21
CA ALA A 7 -10.24 -22.23 5.03
C ALA A 7 -11.11 -22.50 3.79
N ARG A 8 -11.42 -21.45 3.03
CA ARG A 8 -11.60 -21.62 1.58
C ARG A 8 -10.20 -21.78 1.01
N THR A 9 -9.85 -23.05 0.81
CA THR A 9 -8.75 -23.57 0.01
C THR A 9 -8.29 -22.57 -1.08
N PHE A 10 -7.22 -21.83 -0.79
CA PHE A 10 -6.43 -21.12 -1.81
C PHE A 10 -5.26 -22.01 -2.23
N LEU A 11 -5.56 -23.27 -2.59
CA LEU A 11 -4.61 -24.16 -3.26
C LEU A 11 -4.85 -24.06 -4.77
N LEU A 12 -4.00 -23.24 -5.38
CA LEU A 12 -3.36 -23.37 -6.69
C LEU A 12 -4.05 -24.32 -7.69
N ASP A 13 -4.76 -23.73 -8.65
CA ASP A 13 -4.95 -24.31 -9.98
C ASP A 13 -4.24 -23.39 -11.00
N GLU A 14 -3.41 -23.96 -11.87
CA GLU A 14 -2.49 -23.23 -12.78
C GLU A 14 -3.16 -22.74 -14.07
N GLY A 15 -4.46 -22.98 -14.24
CA GLY A 15 -5.23 -22.47 -15.37
C GLY A 15 -6.17 -21.36 -14.91
N ASP A 16 -5.96 -20.14 -15.38
CA ASP A 16 -6.90 -19.01 -15.26
C ASP A 16 -6.93 -18.31 -13.88
N ARG A 17 -5.80 -17.71 -13.48
CA ARG A 17 -5.78 -16.72 -12.38
C ARG A 17 -6.56 -15.46 -12.80
N GLN A 18 -7.87 -15.45 -12.61
CA GLN A 18 -8.56 -14.19 -12.38
C GLN A 18 -7.92 -13.56 -11.13
N LEU A 19 -7.16 -12.49 -11.33
CA LEU A 19 -6.57 -11.70 -10.26
C LEU A 19 -7.70 -11.32 -9.30
N VAL A 20 -7.68 -11.86 -8.08
CA VAL A 20 -8.61 -11.43 -7.02
C VAL A 20 -8.28 -9.98 -6.71
N THR A 21 -9.02 -9.08 -7.36
CA THR A 21 -8.89 -7.63 -7.20
C THR A 21 -10.17 -7.10 -6.60
N SER A 22 -10.01 -6.22 -5.62
CA SER A 22 -11.06 -5.40 -5.06
C SER A 22 -10.52 -3.98 -4.94
N PRO A 23 -11.35 -2.97 -4.68
CA PRO A 23 -10.86 -1.63 -4.37
C PRO A 23 -9.78 -1.65 -3.26
N ALA A 24 -9.87 -2.60 -2.33
CA ALA A 24 -9.02 -2.69 -1.15
C ALA A 24 -7.77 -3.56 -1.33
N PHE A 25 -7.78 -4.51 -2.26
CA PHE A 25 -6.74 -5.55 -2.33
C PHE A 25 -6.46 -5.94 -3.77
N ARG A 26 -5.18 -6.14 -4.08
CA ARG A 26 -4.72 -6.77 -5.32
C ARG A 26 -3.45 -7.55 -5.02
N LEU A 27 -3.47 -8.83 -5.35
CA LEU A 27 -2.29 -9.68 -5.29
C LEU A 27 -1.34 -9.33 -6.46
N GLY A 28 -0.05 -9.16 -6.15
CA GLY A 28 1.00 -8.94 -7.14
C GLY A 28 1.56 -10.24 -7.71
N ASN A 29 2.75 -10.16 -8.29
CA ASN A 29 3.53 -11.33 -8.69
C ASN A 29 3.90 -12.16 -7.44
N ALA A 30 3.57 -13.45 -7.45
CA ALA A 30 3.79 -14.37 -6.33
C ALA A 30 5.27 -14.51 -5.92
N GLN A 31 6.21 -14.16 -6.80
CA GLN A 31 7.65 -14.17 -6.50
C GLN A 31 8.10 -12.92 -5.74
N LEU A 32 7.34 -11.83 -5.79
CA LEU A 32 7.67 -10.58 -5.11
C LEU A 32 7.01 -10.55 -3.73
N ARG A 33 7.84 -10.64 -2.70
CA ARG A 33 7.42 -10.72 -1.29
C ARG A 33 7.36 -9.32 -0.63
N THR A 34 6.99 -8.31 -1.41
CA THR A 34 6.89 -6.91 -0.97
C THR A 34 5.48 -6.37 -1.23
N ALA A 35 4.87 -5.80 -0.20
CA ALA A 35 3.55 -5.19 -0.29
C ALA A 35 3.56 -3.69 0.05
N PHE A 36 2.71 -2.92 -0.62
CA PHE A 36 2.37 -1.56 -0.22
C PHE A 36 1.03 -1.55 0.51
N VAL A 37 1.00 -0.90 1.67
CA VAL A 37 -0.19 -0.74 2.49
C VAL A 37 -0.62 0.73 2.51
N LEU A 38 -1.85 0.97 2.08
CA LEU A 38 -2.51 2.27 2.03
C LEU A 38 -3.62 2.36 3.09
N SER A 39 -4.28 3.50 3.19
CA SER A 39 -5.27 3.76 4.25
C SER A 39 -6.64 3.13 3.95
N ALA A 40 -7.36 3.67 2.97
CA ALA A 40 -8.67 3.18 2.55
C ALA A 40 -8.88 3.44 1.04
N PRO A 41 -9.67 2.58 0.35
CA PRO A 41 -10.00 2.82 -1.05
C PRO A 41 -10.93 4.02 -1.22
N GLY A 42 -10.66 4.84 -2.24
CA GLY A 42 -11.46 6.02 -2.56
C GLY A 42 -12.37 5.83 -3.77
N LYS A 43 -12.84 6.97 -4.31
CA LYS A 43 -13.72 7.00 -5.49
C LYS A 43 -13.08 6.37 -6.73
N ALA A 44 -11.78 6.58 -6.95
CA ALA A 44 -11.07 6.05 -8.12
C ALA A 44 -10.95 4.52 -8.03
N GLU A 45 -10.55 4.01 -6.86
CA GLU A 45 -10.44 2.58 -6.57
C GLU A 45 -11.79 1.87 -6.69
N CYS A 46 -12.87 2.51 -6.22
CA CYS A 46 -14.23 2.00 -6.39
C CYS A 46 -14.64 1.88 -7.87
N LYS A 47 -14.28 2.84 -8.72
CA LYS A 47 -14.61 2.79 -10.14
C LYS A 47 -13.76 1.75 -10.88
N ALA A 48 -12.49 1.65 -10.54
CA ALA A 48 -11.53 0.79 -11.23
C ALA A 48 -11.45 -0.64 -10.67
N GLN A 49 -12.14 -0.93 -9.56
CA GLN A 49 -12.12 -2.22 -8.87
C GLN A 49 -10.70 -2.72 -8.51
N ARG A 50 -9.80 -1.78 -8.18
CA ARG A 50 -8.42 -2.07 -7.77
C ARG A 50 -7.86 -0.98 -6.85
N PRO A 51 -6.91 -1.28 -5.95
CA PRO A 51 -6.27 -0.29 -5.11
C PRO A 51 -5.35 0.63 -5.92
N ALA A 52 -5.08 1.80 -5.36
CA ALA A 52 -4.19 2.81 -5.95
C ALA A 52 -4.53 3.15 -7.41
N ALA A 53 -5.82 3.19 -7.77
CA ALA A 53 -6.26 3.48 -9.14
C ALA A 53 -6.18 4.98 -9.47
N GLY A 54 -6.12 5.84 -8.46
CA GLY A 54 -6.06 7.29 -8.62
C GLY A 54 -4.64 7.86 -8.59
N GLN A 55 -4.59 9.11 -8.14
CA GLN A 55 -3.36 9.90 -8.03
C GLN A 55 -2.29 9.24 -7.16
N THR A 56 -2.68 8.48 -6.12
CA THR A 56 -1.77 7.69 -5.29
C THR A 56 -0.98 6.68 -6.10
N GLY A 57 -1.63 5.93 -7.00
CA GLY A 57 -0.94 4.97 -7.87
C GLY A 57 0.10 5.65 -8.76
N ILE A 58 -0.26 6.78 -9.37
CA ILE A 58 0.68 7.52 -10.22
C ILE A 58 1.91 8.01 -9.42
N THR A 59 1.72 8.42 -8.17
CA THR A 59 2.83 8.78 -7.27
C THR A 59 3.71 7.57 -6.97
N LEU A 60 3.10 6.41 -6.66
CA LEU A 60 3.83 5.17 -6.36
C LEU A 60 4.62 4.68 -7.58
N THR A 61 4.02 4.63 -8.75
CA THR A 61 4.70 4.27 -10.00
C THR A 61 5.91 5.17 -10.25
N SER A 62 5.79 6.48 -10.02
CA SER A 62 6.91 7.41 -10.15
C SER A 62 7.99 7.23 -9.08
N ALA A 63 7.66 6.70 -7.91
CA ALA A 63 8.60 6.45 -6.82
C ALA A 63 9.38 5.14 -7.00
N LEU A 64 8.84 4.17 -7.75
CA LEU A 64 9.46 2.86 -7.94
C LEU A 64 10.88 2.93 -8.50
N SER A 65 11.21 3.87 -9.41
CA SER A 65 12.59 4.03 -9.87
C SER A 65 13.56 4.40 -8.75
N THR A 66 13.10 5.14 -7.74
CA THR A 66 13.92 5.47 -6.56
C THR A 66 14.04 4.28 -5.62
N PHE A 67 12.93 3.56 -5.38
CA PHE A 67 12.94 2.35 -4.55
C PHE A 67 13.83 1.26 -5.15
N HIS A 68 13.64 0.96 -6.43
CA HIS A 68 14.43 -0.03 -7.18
C HIS A 68 15.91 0.33 -7.22
N GLY A 69 16.26 1.59 -7.49
CA GLY A 69 17.65 2.02 -7.53
C GLY A 69 18.38 1.93 -6.18
N ALA A 70 17.66 2.05 -5.07
CA ALA A 70 18.25 2.00 -3.73
C ALA A 70 18.28 0.59 -3.13
N GLU A 71 17.21 -0.18 -3.33
CA GLU A 71 16.98 -1.48 -2.68
C GLU A 71 16.43 -2.50 -3.70
N PRO A 72 17.18 -2.84 -4.78
CA PRO A 72 16.67 -3.67 -5.87
C PRO A 72 16.30 -5.10 -5.43
N GLY A 73 16.87 -5.60 -4.33
CA GLY A 73 16.48 -6.89 -3.75
C GLY A 73 15.11 -6.89 -3.08
N ILE A 74 14.63 -5.73 -2.62
CA ILE A 74 13.30 -5.55 -2.02
C ILE A 74 12.31 -5.02 -3.07
N PHE A 75 12.78 -4.14 -3.96
CA PHE A 75 11.98 -3.55 -5.02
C PHE A 75 12.52 -3.95 -6.40
N PRO A 76 12.42 -5.23 -6.81
CA PRO A 76 13.02 -5.71 -8.05
C PRO A 76 12.30 -5.24 -9.31
N SER A 77 11.02 -4.83 -9.20
CA SER A 77 10.22 -4.39 -10.35
C SER A 77 9.99 -2.88 -10.37
N LEU A 78 9.97 -2.31 -11.57
CA LEU A 78 9.52 -0.94 -11.84
C LEU A 78 8.01 -0.87 -12.13
N CYS A 79 7.32 -2.00 -12.25
CA CYS A 79 5.88 -2.07 -12.45
C CYS A 79 5.17 -2.16 -11.10
N LEU A 80 4.30 -1.19 -10.80
CA LEU A 80 3.50 -1.21 -9.57
C LEU A 80 2.59 -2.44 -9.51
N ASP A 81 2.19 -2.96 -10.67
CA ASP A 81 1.31 -4.11 -10.75
C ASP A 81 1.98 -5.45 -10.36
N ASP A 82 3.30 -5.49 -10.28
CA ASP A 82 4.00 -6.68 -9.79
C ASP A 82 4.00 -6.77 -8.25
N TYR A 83 3.72 -5.67 -7.55
CA TYR A 83 3.65 -5.65 -6.08
C TYR A 83 2.24 -5.91 -5.57
N THR A 84 2.16 -6.53 -4.40
CA THR A 84 0.89 -6.67 -3.68
C THR A 84 0.48 -5.31 -3.11
N LEU A 85 -0.78 -4.93 -3.34
CA LEU A 85 -1.35 -3.67 -2.86
C LEU A 85 -2.52 -3.96 -1.92
N VAL A 86 -2.49 -3.38 -0.73
CA VAL A 86 -3.49 -3.60 0.31
C VAL A 86 -3.90 -2.27 0.92
N ASN A 87 -5.18 -2.07 1.22
CA ASN A 87 -5.65 -1.01 2.10
C ASN A 87 -5.86 -1.55 3.52
N ALA A 88 -5.49 -0.74 4.51
CA ALA A 88 -5.69 -1.00 5.92
C ALA A 88 -7.18 -1.15 6.26
N TRP A 89 -8.04 -0.44 5.54
CA TRP A 89 -9.50 -0.62 5.57
C TRP A 89 -10.04 -1.13 4.24
N ASP A 90 -10.96 -2.08 4.29
CA ASP A 90 -11.49 -2.74 3.10
C ASP A 90 -12.70 -2.04 2.47
N LYS A 91 -13.37 -1.15 3.21
CA LYS A 91 -14.52 -0.41 2.69
C LYS A 91 -14.09 0.87 1.98
N VAL A 92 -14.84 1.21 0.92
CA VAL A 92 -14.65 2.43 0.14
C VAL A 92 -15.08 3.65 0.95
N GLU A 93 -14.15 4.57 1.18
CA GLU A 93 -14.34 5.81 1.93
C GLU A 93 -14.05 7.03 1.03
N TYR A 94 -15.07 7.86 0.82
CA TYR A 94 -14.90 9.21 0.26
C TYR A 94 -16.05 10.11 0.70
N LYS A 95 -15.76 11.41 0.88
CA LYS A 95 -16.67 12.36 1.53
C LYS A 95 -18.11 12.31 1.00
N ALA A 96 -18.29 12.24 -0.32
CA ALA A 96 -19.62 12.22 -0.94
C ALA A 96 -20.42 10.93 -0.69
N ARG A 97 -19.80 9.84 -0.21
CA ARG A 97 -20.46 8.56 0.08
C ARG A 97 -20.62 8.31 1.57
N THR A 98 -19.59 8.58 2.36
CA THR A 98 -19.54 8.18 3.77
C THR A 98 -19.32 9.35 4.73
N GLY A 99 -19.17 10.58 4.22
CA GLY A 99 -18.84 11.75 5.02
C GLY A 99 -17.38 11.83 5.49
N ARG A 100 -16.59 10.77 5.29
CA ARG A 100 -15.19 10.66 5.72
C ARG A 100 -14.30 10.17 4.57
N THR A 101 -12.99 10.18 4.78
CA THR A 101 -12.00 9.72 3.80
C THR A 101 -11.17 8.54 4.28
N GLU A 102 -11.28 8.18 5.56
CA GLU A 102 -10.52 7.09 6.20
C GLU A 102 -11.33 6.46 7.32
N ALA A 103 -10.95 5.25 7.72
CA ALA A 103 -11.49 4.56 8.89
C ALA A 103 -10.97 5.14 10.22
N THR A 104 -11.72 4.89 11.29
CA THR A 104 -11.30 5.15 12.67
C THR A 104 -10.23 4.16 13.12
N ASN A 105 -9.46 4.49 14.17
CA ASN A 105 -8.46 3.55 14.71
C ASN A 105 -9.12 2.26 15.23
N ALA A 106 -10.30 2.35 15.84
CA ALA A 106 -11.05 1.20 16.32
C ALA A 106 -11.45 0.24 15.19
N GLU A 107 -11.86 0.77 14.03
CA GLU A 107 -12.17 -0.05 12.85
C GLU A 107 -10.91 -0.72 12.28
N ILE A 108 -9.78 0.00 12.22
CA ILE A 108 -8.51 -0.56 11.77
C ILE A 108 -8.06 -1.71 12.67
N LEU A 109 -8.17 -1.53 14.00
CA LEU A 109 -7.75 -2.50 15.02
C LEU A 109 -8.81 -3.59 15.27
N GLY A 110 -9.96 -3.55 14.61
CA GLY A 110 -11.00 -4.55 14.76
C GLY A 110 -10.48 -5.94 14.39
N VAL A 111 -10.80 -6.94 15.21
CA VAL A 111 -10.29 -8.31 15.09
C VAL A 111 -10.43 -8.86 13.66
N ALA A 112 -11.61 -8.72 13.06
CA ALA A 112 -11.86 -9.20 11.70
C ALA A 112 -10.93 -8.53 10.66
N ASN A 113 -10.68 -7.22 10.81
CA ASN A 113 -9.80 -6.49 9.91
C ASN A 113 -8.33 -6.88 10.09
N ILE A 114 -7.88 -7.07 11.32
CA ILE A 114 -6.51 -7.54 11.62
C ILE A 114 -6.30 -8.96 11.08
N CYS A 115 -7.25 -9.87 11.27
CA CYS A 115 -7.16 -11.22 10.70
C CYS A 115 -7.07 -11.20 9.17
N ARG A 116 -7.89 -10.39 8.50
CA ARG A 116 -7.84 -10.19 7.05
C ARG A 116 -6.46 -9.69 6.61
N LEU A 117 -5.90 -8.68 7.29
CA LEU A 117 -4.60 -8.12 6.96
C LEU A 117 -3.46 -9.13 7.19
N ALA A 118 -3.50 -9.89 8.29
CA ALA A 118 -2.52 -10.92 8.57
C ALA A 118 -2.48 -11.98 7.47
N GLN A 119 -3.63 -12.37 6.90
CA GLN A 119 -3.70 -13.25 5.74
C GLN A 119 -3.05 -12.63 4.50
N CYS A 120 -3.29 -11.34 4.23
CA CYS A 120 -2.63 -10.63 3.13
C CYS A 120 -1.10 -10.57 3.29
N PHE A 121 -0.60 -10.55 4.52
CA PHE A 121 0.82 -10.36 4.83
C PHE A 121 1.59 -11.67 5.06
N GLN A 122 0.90 -12.81 5.11
CA GLN A 122 1.46 -14.11 5.50
C GLN A 122 2.75 -14.49 4.74
N TYR A 123 2.87 -14.09 3.47
CA TYR A 123 4.01 -14.43 2.62
C TYR A 123 4.93 -13.25 2.33
N MET A 124 4.75 -12.10 2.98
CA MET A 124 5.58 -10.92 2.74
C MET A 124 6.86 -10.98 3.56
N ASP A 125 7.97 -10.51 2.98
CA ASP A 125 9.25 -10.25 3.64
C ASP A 125 9.44 -8.75 3.91
N ALA A 126 8.79 -7.90 3.11
CA ALA A 126 8.82 -6.44 3.25
C ALA A 126 7.42 -5.81 3.11
N ILE A 127 7.12 -4.80 3.94
CA ILE A 127 5.92 -3.95 3.80
C ILE A 127 6.32 -2.48 3.79
N VAL A 128 5.69 -1.73 2.89
CA VAL A 128 5.73 -0.27 2.84
C VAL A 128 4.38 0.27 3.33
N ALA A 129 4.33 0.76 4.57
CA ALA A 129 3.10 1.26 5.20
C ALA A 129 3.01 2.80 5.07
N LEU A 130 2.00 3.28 4.32
CA LEU A 130 1.91 4.68 3.91
C LEU A 130 0.70 5.40 4.50
N GLY A 131 0.96 6.27 5.47
CA GLY A 131 -0.01 6.99 6.28
C GLY A 131 -0.29 6.31 7.62
N ASP A 132 -0.89 7.05 8.55
CA ASP A 132 -1.02 6.63 9.95
C ASP A 132 -1.87 5.35 10.11
N LYS A 133 -2.95 5.21 9.33
CA LYS A 133 -3.81 4.02 9.36
C LYS A 133 -3.10 2.77 8.85
N ALA A 134 -2.31 2.92 7.80
CA ALA A 134 -1.50 1.82 7.27
C ALA A 134 -0.45 1.38 8.29
N GLN A 135 0.25 2.34 8.91
CA GLN A 135 1.24 2.06 9.94
C GLN A 135 0.61 1.35 11.14
N LEU A 136 -0.50 1.88 11.68
CA LEU A 136 -1.23 1.26 12.79
C LEU A 136 -1.64 -0.19 12.49
N ALA A 137 -2.16 -0.43 11.29
CA ALA A 137 -2.63 -1.75 10.89
C ALA A 137 -1.47 -2.74 10.74
N VAL A 138 -0.38 -2.33 10.09
CA VAL A 138 0.83 -3.16 9.91
C VAL A 138 1.50 -3.44 11.25
N ASP A 139 1.60 -2.43 12.11
CA ASP A 139 2.23 -2.58 13.41
C ASP A 139 1.49 -3.59 14.30
N THR A 140 0.19 -3.82 14.06
CA THR A 140 -0.66 -4.77 14.78
C THR A 140 -0.75 -6.14 14.09
N ALA A 141 -0.91 -6.16 12.77
CA ALA A 141 -1.21 -7.38 12.00
C ALA A 141 0.02 -8.13 11.51
N TRP A 142 1.20 -7.51 11.48
CA TRP A 142 2.41 -8.11 10.93
C TRP A 142 3.56 -8.20 11.96
N PRO A 143 3.93 -9.42 12.39
CA PRO A 143 4.82 -9.59 13.53
C PRO A 143 6.32 -9.47 13.21
N ALA A 144 6.76 -9.72 11.98
CA ALA A 144 8.18 -9.80 11.64
C ALA A 144 8.46 -9.40 10.19
N GLY A 145 9.68 -8.94 9.91
CA GLY A 145 10.13 -8.60 8.56
C GLY A 145 10.67 -7.18 8.43
N THR A 146 10.87 -6.73 7.20
CA THR A 146 11.35 -5.37 6.93
C THR A 146 10.16 -4.42 6.74
N ILE A 147 10.12 -3.35 7.52
CA ILE A 147 9.07 -2.32 7.40
C ILE A 147 9.70 -1.01 6.94
N PHE A 148 9.06 -0.41 5.95
CA PHE A 148 9.24 0.98 5.56
C PHE A 148 7.96 1.74 5.90
N THR A 149 8.08 2.94 6.45
CA THR A 149 6.96 3.82 6.73
C THR A 149 7.11 5.17 6.05
N GLY A 150 6.00 5.83 5.81
CA GLY A 150 6.02 7.21 5.36
C GLY A 150 4.64 7.83 5.32
N ASP A 151 4.63 9.11 5.01
CA ASP A 151 3.40 9.84 4.78
C ASP A 151 2.60 9.25 3.62
N HIS A 152 1.27 9.40 3.68
CA HIS A 152 0.40 9.01 2.58
C HIS A 152 0.77 9.77 1.27
N PRO A 153 0.90 9.08 0.12
CA PRO A 153 1.42 9.63 -1.14
C PRO A 153 0.44 10.53 -1.93
N SER A 154 -0.38 11.34 -1.24
CA SER A 154 -1.26 12.30 -1.90
C SER A 154 -0.50 13.54 -2.37
N LEU A 155 -0.85 14.07 -3.55
CA LEU A 155 -0.22 15.29 -4.06
C LEU A 155 -0.32 16.46 -3.08
N GLN A 156 -1.44 16.59 -2.37
CA GLN A 156 -1.61 17.64 -1.36
C GLN A 156 -0.55 17.52 -0.25
N ARG A 157 -0.32 16.30 0.27
CA ARG A 157 0.70 16.05 1.28
C ARG A 157 2.10 16.30 0.73
N LEU A 158 2.41 15.75 -0.44
CA LEU A 158 3.72 15.95 -1.06
C LEU A 158 4.03 17.43 -1.34
N ASN A 159 3.03 18.19 -1.80
CA ASN A 159 3.19 19.61 -2.08
C ASN A 159 3.48 20.44 -0.82
N ARG A 160 2.89 20.04 0.32
CA ARG A 160 3.10 20.70 1.61
C ARG A 160 4.46 20.35 2.21
N ALA A 161 4.82 19.07 2.19
CA ALA A 161 5.98 18.54 2.92
C ALA A 161 7.32 18.70 2.17
N TYR A 162 7.31 18.68 0.84
CA TYR A 162 8.54 18.67 0.04
C TYR A 162 8.66 19.88 -0.88
N ARG A 163 9.90 20.32 -1.12
CA ARG A 163 10.22 21.48 -1.95
C ARG A 163 10.99 21.06 -3.19
N SER A 164 10.75 21.73 -4.31
CA SER A 164 11.54 21.52 -5.53
C SER A 164 11.80 22.85 -6.21
N CYS A 165 13.05 23.09 -6.58
CA CYS A 165 13.51 24.26 -7.32
C CYS A 165 13.29 24.16 -8.84
N ALA A 166 12.68 23.06 -9.33
CA ALA A 166 12.53 22.88 -10.77
C ALA A 166 11.52 23.87 -11.39
N ASN A 167 11.84 24.34 -12.60
CA ASN A 167 11.05 25.37 -13.28
C ASN A 167 9.69 24.86 -13.81
N ALA A 168 9.60 23.58 -14.19
CA ALA A 168 8.38 22.98 -14.72
C ALA A 168 7.57 22.22 -13.64
N PRO A 169 6.21 22.33 -13.62
CA PRO A 169 5.37 21.62 -12.65
C PRO A 169 5.59 20.10 -12.60
N SER A 170 5.76 19.45 -13.76
CA SER A 170 6.03 18.01 -13.87
C SER A 170 7.35 17.62 -13.21
N LYS A 171 8.42 18.38 -13.48
CA LYS A 171 9.73 18.20 -12.85
C LYS A 171 9.68 18.43 -11.34
N ARG A 172 8.92 19.43 -10.87
CA ARG A 172 8.71 19.65 -9.41
C ARG A 172 8.01 18.48 -8.74
N ARG A 173 7.02 17.90 -9.41
CA ARG A 173 6.32 16.71 -8.91
C ARG A 173 7.28 15.53 -8.78
N ILE A 174 8.05 15.22 -9.82
CA ILE A 174 9.06 14.15 -9.79
C ILE A 174 10.06 14.39 -8.65
N GLY A 175 10.60 15.61 -8.53
CA GLY A 175 11.55 15.95 -7.47
C GLY A 175 11.00 15.73 -6.05
N ARG A 176 9.74 16.10 -5.81
CA ARG A 176 9.07 15.88 -4.52
C ARG A 176 8.75 14.41 -4.26
N THR A 177 8.32 13.67 -5.28
CA THR A 177 8.10 12.23 -5.19
C THR A 177 9.41 11.50 -4.87
N ARG A 178 10.53 11.90 -5.48
CA ARG A 178 11.85 11.35 -5.17
C ARG A 178 12.26 11.61 -3.71
N GLN A 179 12.10 12.85 -3.22
CA GLN A 179 12.40 13.18 -1.82
C GLN A 179 11.55 12.37 -0.85
N TRP A 180 10.25 12.26 -1.12
CA TRP A 180 9.34 11.42 -0.35
C TRP A 180 9.77 9.95 -0.34
N ALA A 181 10.13 9.39 -1.50
CA ALA A 181 10.62 8.02 -1.61
C ALA A 181 11.91 7.80 -0.80
N ILE A 182 12.83 8.75 -0.79
CA ILE A 182 14.05 8.70 0.04
C ILE A 182 13.68 8.70 1.54
N CYS A 183 12.73 9.52 1.97
CA CYS A 183 12.25 9.50 3.36
C CYS A 183 11.66 8.13 3.74
N VAL A 184 10.88 7.51 2.84
CA VAL A 184 10.34 6.16 3.04
C VAL A 184 11.47 5.15 3.16
N LEU A 185 12.48 5.18 2.28
CA LEU A 185 13.63 4.28 2.35
C LEU A 185 14.42 4.44 3.66
N ASN A 186 14.64 5.68 4.10
CA ASN A 186 15.38 5.96 5.35
C ASN A 186 14.63 5.55 6.62
N SER A 187 13.32 5.29 6.53
CA SER A 187 12.52 4.77 7.66
C SER A 187 12.66 3.26 7.88
N LYS A 188 13.42 2.57 7.03
CA LYS A 188 13.62 1.12 7.05
C LYS A 188 13.95 0.65 8.46
N ARG A 189 13.15 -0.27 8.97
CA ARG A 189 13.38 -0.98 10.23
C ARG A 189 13.11 -2.46 10.06
N ARG A 190 13.74 -3.28 10.90
CA ARG A 190 13.48 -4.71 11.00
C ARG A 190 12.67 -5.00 12.25
N ARG A 191 11.66 -5.85 12.12
CA ARG A 191 10.95 -6.48 13.23
C ARG A 191 11.34 -7.94 13.34
#